data_AF-A0A928L5Y5-F1
#
_entry.id   AF-A0A928L5Y5-F1
#
_cell.length_a   1.000
_cell.length_b   1.000
_cell.length_c   1.000
_cell.angle_alpha   90.00
_cell.angle_beta   90.00
_cell.angle_gamma   90.00
#
_symmetry.space_group_name_H-M   'P 1'
#
loop_
_entity.id
_entity.type
_entity.pdbx_description
1 polymer ?
#
loop_
_entity_poly.entity_id
_entity_poly.type
_entity_poly.pdbx_seq_one_letter_code
_entity_poly.pdbx_strand_id
1 'polypeptide(L)'
;MISIDNRLELCAKMVSGLGSVCDVGTDHAYLPVYLIENKICKKAVASDINDGPLEYARQTLERYNCVSEIEVVKSDGLENIDLTKISDVVIAGMGGETISEILKKEKRSLKGINFVFQPMTRAGFLRKWLYKNGFEIIREEAVVCERYTYTVINAVYTGIKINIGLAAEIMGRINPETEAGKKYCENQHRKIMNIATGLANAGKPEESKYYKEIAKRLETIMKGKMNMISEIYKYIDSIAPFSTQEKWDNSGLLTGSMNRKVSKVLVCLDITGEVAQEAVEIGAELVISHHPVIFHPLYSLLDDEPVCMLWKNGISAISNHTPFDCAENGMSDILMELAGFNKTDGILEIVGGGGNPYGFGTVGVTDAEYTPQQLGMKLRDVLGCTVVKYNDSGKLIKKAAFCTGSGGNLIEAAVNCGADAYITSEVKHDQWLLAKRKGISVFDCGHYHTEIIGMKRLCKMLEAEFPNIEFVMSQTDKDPIKYVL
;
A
#
# COMPACT_ATOMS: atom_id res chain seq x y z
N MET A 1 -21.72 14.72 -31.46
CA MET A 1 -21.52 14.45 -30.04
C MET A 1 -22.19 13.16 -29.67
N ILE A 2 -21.38 12.15 -29.42
CA ILE A 2 -21.78 10.85 -28.95
C ILE A 2 -22.33 10.96 -27.52
N SER A 3 -23.36 10.19 -27.22
CA SER A 3 -23.89 10.05 -25.86
C SER A 3 -23.38 8.74 -25.29
N ILE A 4 -22.81 8.80 -24.09
CA ILE A 4 -22.36 7.62 -23.34
C ILE A 4 -23.15 7.51 -22.04
N ASP A 5 -23.16 6.31 -21.43
CA ASP A 5 -23.86 6.13 -20.15
C ASP A 5 -23.09 6.76 -18.97
N ASN A 6 -23.77 6.95 -17.84
CA ASN A 6 -23.19 7.57 -16.64
C ASN A 6 -21.92 6.87 -16.15
N ARG A 7 -21.74 5.56 -16.39
CA ARG A 7 -20.54 4.81 -15.97
C ARG A 7 -19.35 5.23 -16.82
N LEU A 8 -19.53 5.29 -18.13
CA LEU A 8 -18.49 5.74 -19.05
C LEU A 8 -18.19 7.23 -18.87
N GLU A 9 -19.19 8.06 -18.58
CA GLU A 9 -18.96 9.47 -18.21
C GLU A 9 -18.09 9.60 -16.96
N LEU A 10 -18.34 8.77 -15.94
CA LEU A 10 -17.51 8.74 -14.74
C LEU A 10 -16.10 8.24 -15.03
N CYS A 11 -15.93 7.26 -15.93
CA CYS A 11 -14.61 6.84 -16.39
C CYS A 11 -13.86 7.99 -17.09
N ALA A 12 -14.55 8.71 -17.99
CA ALA A 12 -13.98 9.85 -18.70
C ALA A 12 -13.53 10.97 -17.74
N LYS A 13 -14.25 11.20 -16.63
CA LYS A 13 -13.87 12.17 -15.58
C LYS A 13 -12.63 11.78 -14.78
N MET A 14 -12.22 10.51 -14.82
CA MET A 14 -11.06 9.99 -14.09
C MET A 14 -9.82 9.80 -14.98
N VAL A 15 -9.95 10.05 -16.27
CA VAL A 15 -8.82 10.13 -17.20
C VAL A 15 -8.06 11.44 -16.94
N SER A 16 -6.73 11.37 -16.94
CA SER A 16 -5.84 12.52 -16.71
C SER A 16 -5.85 13.51 -17.88
N GLY A 17 -6.06 12.99 -19.09
CA GLY A 17 -5.96 13.76 -20.34
C GLY A 17 -4.52 14.10 -20.74
N LEU A 18 -3.53 13.65 -19.98
CA LEU A 18 -2.10 13.95 -20.16
C LEU A 18 -1.44 13.00 -21.18
N GLY A 19 -2.02 12.86 -22.38
CA GLY A 19 -1.46 12.02 -23.43
C GLY A 19 -2.50 11.26 -24.23
N SER A 20 -2.17 9.99 -24.54
CA SER A 20 -3.06 9.08 -25.26
C SER A 20 -3.78 8.15 -24.29
N VAL A 21 -5.06 7.91 -24.55
CA VAL A 21 -5.92 7.05 -23.71
C VAL A 21 -6.14 5.72 -24.41
N CYS A 22 -5.91 4.60 -23.74
CA CYS A 22 -6.24 3.27 -24.24
C CYS A 22 -7.54 2.78 -23.59
N ASP A 23 -8.55 2.48 -24.40
CA ASP A 23 -9.80 1.83 -24.00
C ASP A 23 -9.71 0.33 -24.32
N VAL A 24 -9.67 -0.50 -23.28
CA VAL A 24 -9.51 -1.95 -23.37
C VAL A 24 -10.87 -2.64 -23.24
N GLY A 25 -11.21 -3.47 -24.23
CA GLY A 25 -12.54 -4.06 -24.36
C GLY A 25 -13.57 -3.04 -24.85
N THR A 26 -13.17 -2.24 -25.83
CA THR A 26 -13.86 -1.02 -26.27
C THR A 26 -15.28 -1.26 -26.81
N ASP A 27 -15.58 -2.48 -27.26
CA ASP A 27 -16.80 -2.93 -27.93
C ASP A 27 -17.17 -2.09 -29.17
N HIS A 28 -17.62 -0.85 -28.96
CA HIS A 28 -18.06 0.09 -29.99
C HIS A 28 -17.21 1.39 -30.07
N ALA A 29 -16.15 1.55 -29.26
CA ALA A 29 -15.33 2.76 -29.21
C ALA A 29 -16.09 4.04 -28.81
N TYR A 30 -17.16 3.90 -28.02
CA TYR A 30 -17.94 5.05 -27.57
C TYR A 30 -17.17 5.97 -26.61
N LEU A 31 -16.42 5.39 -25.67
CA LEU A 31 -15.59 6.15 -24.75
C LEU A 31 -14.49 6.94 -25.47
N PRO A 32 -13.62 6.34 -26.31
CA PRO A 32 -12.56 7.09 -26.97
C PRO A 32 -13.11 8.17 -27.91
N VAL A 33 -14.23 7.93 -28.62
CA VAL A 33 -14.89 8.98 -29.42
C VAL A 33 -15.38 10.13 -28.53
N TYR A 34 -16.00 9.83 -27.39
CA TYR A 34 -16.43 10.85 -26.43
C TYR A 34 -15.25 11.69 -25.92
N LEU A 35 -14.12 11.05 -25.59
CA LEU A 35 -12.92 11.74 -25.11
C LEU A 35 -12.36 12.71 -26.16
N ILE A 36 -12.33 12.32 -27.44
CA ILE A 36 -11.87 13.17 -28.54
C ILE A 36 -12.84 14.33 -28.80
N GLU A 37 -14.14 14.07 -28.93
CA GLU A 37 -15.14 15.12 -29.20
C GLU A 37 -15.19 16.18 -28.08
N ASN A 38 -14.96 15.77 -26.83
CA ASN A 38 -14.92 16.67 -25.67
C ASN A 38 -13.54 17.24 -25.36
N LYS A 39 -12.53 16.98 -26.21
CA LYS A 39 -11.15 17.48 -26.05
C LYS A 39 -10.50 17.08 -24.72
N ILE A 40 -10.88 15.93 -24.17
CA ILE A 40 -10.30 15.37 -22.94
C ILE A 40 -8.92 14.78 -23.24
N CYS A 41 -8.75 14.16 -24.41
CA CYS A 41 -7.45 13.74 -24.93
C CYS A 41 -7.29 14.10 -26.41
N LYS A 42 -6.06 13.99 -26.93
CA LYS A 42 -5.75 14.27 -28.34
C LYS A 42 -5.68 13.02 -29.21
N LYS A 43 -5.40 11.87 -28.59
CA LYS A 43 -5.27 10.58 -29.26
C LYS A 43 -5.85 9.50 -28.36
N ALA A 44 -6.38 8.45 -28.97
CA ALA A 44 -6.82 7.29 -28.23
C ALA A 44 -6.50 5.99 -28.98
N VAL A 45 -6.49 4.89 -28.23
CA VAL A 45 -6.42 3.52 -28.76
C VAL A 45 -7.68 2.80 -28.31
N ALA A 46 -8.49 2.33 -29.26
CA ALA A 46 -9.64 1.49 -29.02
C ALA A 46 -9.24 0.03 -29.27
N SER A 47 -9.29 -0.82 -28.25
CA SER A 47 -8.79 -2.20 -28.35
C SER A 47 -9.80 -3.25 -27.91
N ASP A 48 -9.77 -4.40 -28.58
CA ASP A 48 -10.55 -5.59 -28.24
C ASP A 48 -9.82 -6.85 -28.73
N ILE A 49 -10.16 -8.00 -28.16
CA ILE A 49 -9.60 -9.29 -28.56
C ILE A 49 -10.30 -9.84 -29.83
N ASN A 50 -11.53 -9.42 -30.08
CA ASN A 50 -12.38 -9.94 -31.16
C ASN A 50 -12.49 -8.99 -32.34
N ASP A 51 -12.53 -9.52 -33.56
CA ASP A 51 -12.63 -8.71 -34.79
C ASP A 51 -13.99 -8.00 -34.94
N GLY A 52 -15.07 -8.62 -34.44
CA GLY A 52 -16.44 -8.06 -34.52
C GLY A 52 -16.58 -6.71 -33.82
N PRO A 53 -16.30 -6.62 -32.51
CA PRO A 53 -16.16 -5.35 -31.79
C PRO A 53 -15.32 -4.30 -32.52
N LEU A 54 -14.13 -4.69 -33.02
CA LEU A 54 -13.26 -3.74 -33.72
C LEU A 54 -13.87 -3.20 -35.00
N GLU A 55 -14.71 -3.98 -35.68
CA GLU A 55 -15.43 -3.51 -36.85
C GLU A 55 -16.53 -2.50 -36.48
N TYR A 56 -17.26 -2.73 -35.39
CA TYR A 56 -18.21 -1.75 -34.87
C TYR A 56 -17.52 -0.47 -34.37
N ALA A 57 -16.34 -0.60 -33.77
CA ALA A 57 -15.50 0.53 -33.42
C ALA A 57 -15.17 1.35 -34.67
N ARG A 58 -14.64 0.75 -35.75
CA ARG A 58 -14.33 1.46 -37.01
C ARG A 58 -15.53 2.21 -37.58
N GLN A 59 -16.70 1.57 -37.63
CA GLN A 59 -17.94 2.21 -38.09
C GLN A 59 -18.32 3.43 -37.22
N THR A 60 -18.12 3.33 -35.90
CA THR A 60 -18.33 4.44 -34.98
C THR A 60 -17.33 5.57 -35.25
N LEU A 61 -16.06 5.25 -35.43
CA LEU A 61 -15.01 6.23 -35.72
C LEU A 61 -15.30 7.01 -37.01
N GLU A 62 -15.75 6.33 -38.07
CA GLU A 62 -16.16 6.96 -39.33
C GLU A 62 -17.38 7.88 -39.13
N ARG A 63 -18.41 7.38 -38.44
CA ARG A 63 -19.64 8.15 -38.17
C ARG A 63 -19.38 9.46 -37.43
N TYR A 64 -18.42 9.47 -36.52
CA TYR A 64 -18.06 10.64 -35.71
C TYR A 64 -16.78 11.36 -36.18
N ASN A 65 -16.24 11.01 -37.35
CA ASN A 65 -15.04 11.62 -37.94
C ASN A 65 -13.81 11.63 -37.01
N CYS A 66 -13.55 10.54 -36.29
CA CYS A 66 -12.43 10.40 -35.34
C CYS A 66 -11.36 9.39 -35.80
N VAL A 67 -11.36 9.02 -37.08
CA VAL A 67 -10.47 7.98 -37.65
C VAL A 67 -8.98 8.37 -37.59
N SER A 68 -8.66 9.67 -37.64
CA SER A 68 -7.28 10.16 -37.57
C SER A 68 -6.70 10.21 -36.14
N GLU A 69 -7.58 10.26 -35.14
CA GLU A 69 -7.24 10.47 -33.73
C GLU A 69 -7.26 9.17 -32.92
N ILE A 70 -8.06 8.18 -33.37
CA ILE A 70 -8.29 6.92 -32.65
C ILE A 70 -7.74 5.75 -33.46
N GLU A 71 -6.76 5.05 -32.89
CA GLU A 71 -6.21 3.83 -33.45
C GLU A 71 -7.03 2.62 -32.98
N VAL A 72 -7.39 1.71 -33.89
CA VAL A 72 -8.11 0.47 -33.56
C VAL A 72 -7.14 -0.70 -33.54
N VAL A 73 -6.95 -1.34 -32.39
CA VAL A 73 -5.93 -2.37 -32.18
C VAL A 73 -6.54 -3.68 -31.68
N LYS A 74 -6.22 -4.80 -32.34
CA LYS A 74 -6.57 -6.13 -31.82
C LYS A 74 -5.58 -6.55 -30.74
N SER A 75 -6.06 -6.77 -29.52
CA SER A 75 -5.21 -7.05 -28.36
C SER A 75 -5.93 -7.94 -27.33
N ASP A 76 -5.24 -8.94 -26.78
CA ASP A 76 -5.66 -9.60 -25.53
C ASP A 76 -5.19 -8.73 -24.35
N GLY A 77 -6.10 -7.90 -23.84
CA GLY A 77 -5.75 -6.90 -22.83
C GLY A 77 -4.72 -5.91 -23.37
N LEU A 78 -3.56 -5.81 -22.71
CA LEU A 78 -2.54 -4.81 -23.02
C LEU A 78 -1.43 -5.31 -23.96
N GLU A 79 -1.44 -6.58 -24.37
CA GLU A 79 -0.30 -7.23 -25.07
C GLU A 79 0.19 -6.44 -26.30
N ASN A 80 -0.71 -6.02 -27.18
CA ASN A 80 -0.36 -5.32 -28.43
C ASN A 80 -0.41 -3.78 -28.28
N ILE A 81 -0.53 -3.27 -27.06
CA ILE A 81 -0.57 -1.83 -26.78
C ILE A 81 0.84 -1.32 -26.49
N ASP A 82 1.24 -0.24 -27.17
CA ASP A 82 2.49 0.45 -26.90
C ASP A 82 2.34 1.37 -25.67
N LEU A 83 2.56 0.78 -24.49
CA LEU A 83 2.42 1.47 -23.20
C LEU A 83 3.33 2.70 -23.04
N THR A 84 4.39 2.84 -23.86
CA THR A 84 5.27 4.03 -23.79
C THR A 84 4.60 5.30 -24.29
N LYS A 85 3.48 5.18 -25.02
CA LYS A 85 2.70 6.29 -25.59
C LYS A 85 1.38 6.54 -24.86
N ILE A 86 1.05 5.70 -23.88
CA ILE A 86 -0.23 5.72 -23.16
C ILE A 86 -0.04 6.40 -21.82
N SER A 87 -0.87 7.41 -21.54
CA SER A 87 -0.96 8.05 -20.23
C SER A 87 -2.03 7.42 -19.37
N ASP A 88 -3.10 6.94 -20.00
CA ASP A 88 -4.30 6.45 -19.33
C ASP A 88 -4.77 5.13 -19.94
N VAL A 89 -5.09 4.16 -19.09
CA VAL A 89 -5.74 2.90 -19.50
C VAL A 89 -7.10 2.82 -18.83
N VAL A 90 -8.14 2.69 -19.64
CA VAL A 90 -9.50 2.45 -19.18
C VAL A 90 -9.88 1.00 -19.48
N ILE A 91 -10.34 0.27 -18.46
CA ILE A 91 -10.92 -1.07 -18.60
C ILE A 91 -12.31 -1.04 -17.98
N ALA A 92 -13.32 -0.83 -18.83
CA ALA A 92 -14.71 -0.67 -18.40
C ALA A 92 -15.58 -1.84 -18.86
N GLY A 93 -16.66 -2.13 -18.12
CA GLY A 93 -17.62 -3.16 -18.51
C GLY A 93 -17.20 -4.61 -18.22
N MET A 94 -16.02 -4.84 -17.66
CA MET A 94 -15.52 -6.20 -17.36
C MET A 94 -15.77 -6.63 -15.91
N GLY A 95 -15.68 -7.94 -15.62
CA GLY A 95 -15.67 -8.43 -14.24
C GLY A 95 -14.33 -8.15 -13.54
N GLY A 96 -14.33 -7.97 -12.22
CA GLY A 96 -13.11 -7.73 -11.46
C GLY A 96 -12.03 -8.80 -11.66
N GLU A 97 -12.44 -10.07 -11.82
CA GLU A 97 -11.52 -11.19 -12.10
C GLU A 97 -10.86 -11.07 -13.49
N THR A 98 -11.62 -10.69 -14.52
CA THR A 98 -11.09 -10.47 -15.87
C THR A 98 -10.09 -9.31 -15.89
N ILE A 99 -10.43 -8.20 -15.22
CA ILE A 99 -9.53 -7.04 -15.11
C ILE A 99 -8.22 -7.45 -14.43
N SER A 100 -8.28 -8.20 -13.33
CA SER A 100 -7.10 -8.70 -12.65
C SER A 100 -6.24 -9.62 -13.53
N GLU A 101 -6.82 -10.50 -14.33
CA GLU A 101 -6.05 -11.37 -15.23
C GLU A 101 -5.39 -10.59 -16.38
N ILE A 102 -6.04 -9.56 -16.93
CA ILE A 102 -5.42 -8.65 -17.92
C ILE A 102 -4.16 -8.01 -17.32
N LEU A 103 -4.26 -7.47 -16.11
CA LEU A 103 -3.13 -6.81 -15.44
C LEU A 103 -2.03 -7.80 -15.05
N LYS A 104 -2.39 -9.01 -14.63
CA LYS A 104 -1.46 -10.07 -14.22
C LYS A 104 -0.58 -10.58 -15.37
N LYS A 105 -1.12 -10.62 -16.59
CA LYS A 105 -0.35 -11.04 -17.79
C LYS A 105 0.73 -10.03 -18.16
N GLU A 106 0.57 -8.76 -17.74
CA GLU A 106 1.50 -7.71 -18.10
C GLU A 106 2.82 -7.82 -17.31
N LYS A 107 3.93 -7.92 -18.04
CA LYS A 107 5.28 -8.04 -17.47
C LYS A 107 6.08 -6.75 -17.58
N ARG A 108 5.64 -5.81 -18.42
CA ARG A 108 6.25 -4.49 -18.59
C ARG A 108 5.93 -3.61 -17.39
N SER A 109 6.69 -2.54 -17.23
CA SER A 109 6.43 -1.58 -16.17
C SER A 109 5.08 -0.88 -16.40
N LEU A 110 4.24 -0.87 -15.38
CA LEU A 110 2.97 -0.13 -15.34
C LEU A 110 3.10 1.24 -14.65
N LYS A 111 4.33 1.60 -14.26
CA LYS A 111 4.60 2.85 -13.52
C LYS A 111 4.34 4.05 -14.43
N GLY A 112 3.65 5.05 -13.89
CA GLY A 112 3.35 6.30 -14.61
C GLY A 112 2.08 6.26 -15.46
N ILE A 113 1.37 5.12 -15.51
CA ILE A 113 0.08 5.00 -16.18
C ILE A 113 -1.05 5.24 -15.17
N ASN A 114 -2.00 6.08 -15.54
CA ASN A 114 -3.25 6.27 -14.82
C ASN A 114 -4.27 5.20 -15.24
N PHE A 115 -4.71 4.36 -14.31
CA PHE A 115 -5.70 3.33 -14.61
C PHE A 115 -7.09 3.74 -14.15
N VAL A 116 -8.08 3.49 -14.98
CA VAL A 116 -9.50 3.67 -14.67
C VAL A 116 -10.22 2.35 -14.91
N PHE A 117 -10.75 1.76 -13.86
CA PHE A 117 -11.44 0.48 -13.91
C PHE A 117 -12.91 0.67 -13.60
N GLN A 118 -13.77 0.05 -14.40
CA GLN A 118 -15.20 -0.04 -14.10
C GLN A 118 -15.60 -1.51 -14.03
N PRO A 119 -15.46 -2.16 -12.86
CA PRO A 119 -15.87 -3.54 -12.69
C PRO A 119 -17.41 -3.66 -12.64
N MET A 120 -17.98 -4.47 -13.53
CA MET A 120 -19.41 -4.82 -13.52
C MET A 120 -19.79 -5.74 -12.36
N THR A 121 -18.85 -6.60 -11.96
CA THR A 121 -19.01 -7.57 -10.87
C THR A 121 -17.71 -7.65 -10.07
N ARG A 122 -17.79 -8.19 -8.84
CA ARG A 122 -16.61 -8.53 -8.02
C ARG A 122 -15.65 -7.35 -7.77
N ALA A 123 -16.18 -6.13 -7.61
CA ALA A 123 -15.37 -4.93 -7.33
C ALA A 123 -14.46 -5.10 -6.10
N GLY A 124 -14.96 -5.70 -5.02
CA GLY A 124 -14.14 -5.93 -3.82
C GLY A 124 -12.95 -6.86 -4.06
N PHE A 125 -13.14 -7.93 -4.84
CA PHE A 125 -12.04 -8.78 -5.29
C PHE A 125 -10.98 -7.97 -6.05
N LEU A 126 -11.41 -7.12 -6.98
CA LEU A 126 -10.49 -6.28 -7.75
C LEU A 126 -9.71 -5.32 -6.84
N ARG A 127 -10.37 -4.65 -5.88
CA ARG A 127 -9.67 -3.76 -4.92
C ARG A 127 -8.56 -4.50 -4.17
N LYS A 128 -8.90 -5.67 -3.60
CA LYS A 128 -7.92 -6.50 -2.88
C LYS A 128 -6.79 -6.94 -3.79
N TRP A 129 -7.10 -7.35 -5.01
CA TRP A 129 -6.11 -7.75 -5.99
C TRP A 129 -5.17 -6.60 -6.35
N LEU A 130 -5.71 -5.40 -6.61
CA LEU A 130 -4.94 -4.20 -6.94
C LEU A 130 -3.91 -3.90 -5.84
N TYR A 131 -4.35 -3.77 -4.60
CA TYR A 131 -3.47 -3.52 -3.46
C TYR A 131 -2.43 -4.62 -3.25
N LYS A 132 -2.84 -5.90 -3.34
CA LYS A 132 -1.92 -7.03 -3.20
C LYS A 132 -0.85 -7.07 -4.29
N ASN A 133 -1.11 -6.49 -5.46
CA ASN A 133 -0.21 -6.48 -6.60
C ASN A 133 0.46 -5.12 -6.83
N GLY A 134 0.45 -4.22 -5.85
CA GLY A 134 1.26 -2.99 -5.90
C GLY A 134 0.57 -1.79 -6.53
N PHE A 135 -0.75 -1.83 -6.70
CA PHE A 135 -1.54 -0.68 -7.11
C PHE A 135 -2.07 0.07 -5.89
N GLU A 136 -2.11 1.40 -6.00
CA GLU A 136 -2.75 2.30 -5.07
C GLU A 136 -4.03 2.84 -5.70
N ILE A 137 -5.16 2.77 -4.99
CA ILE A 137 -6.43 3.38 -5.42
C ILE A 137 -6.44 4.84 -4.95
N ILE A 138 -6.26 5.77 -5.88
CA ILE A 138 -6.16 7.21 -5.59
C ILE A 138 -7.54 7.90 -5.53
N ARG A 139 -8.53 7.36 -6.24
CA ARG A 139 -9.90 7.87 -6.25
C ARG A 139 -10.89 6.74 -6.55
N GLU A 140 -12.05 6.79 -5.93
CA GLU A 140 -13.12 5.82 -6.21
C GLU A 140 -14.48 6.48 -6.04
N GLU A 141 -15.37 6.28 -7.01
CA GLU A 141 -16.72 6.87 -6.96
C GLU A 141 -17.79 5.87 -7.38
N ALA A 142 -18.94 5.94 -6.71
CA ALA A 142 -20.10 5.15 -7.05
C ALA A 142 -20.91 5.87 -8.13
N VAL A 143 -21.57 5.08 -8.98
CA VAL A 143 -22.46 5.60 -10.02
C VAL A 143 -23.70 4.73 -10.14
N VAL A 144 -24.85 5.38 -10.29
CA VAL A 144 -26.11 4.71 -10.61
C VAL A 144 -26.29 4.72 -12.11
N CYS A 145 -26.45 3.54 -12.70
CA CYS A 145 -26.77 3.36 -14.10
C CYS A 145 -27.95 2.39 -14.17
N GLU A 146 -29.09 2.90 -14.65
CA GLU A 146 -30.37 2.21 -14.62
C GLU A 146 -30.73 1.73 -13.19
N ARG A 147 -30.98 0.43 -13.01
CA ARG A 147 -31.31 -0.18 -11.71
C ARG A 147 -30.09 -0.56 -10.87
N TYR A 148 -28.89 -0.50 -11.43
CA TYR A 148 -27.67 -0.98 -10.80
C TYR A 148 -26.85 0.17 -10.21
N THR A 149 -26.02 -0.17 -9.23
CA THR A 149 -25.07 0.77 -8.62
C THR A 149 -23.68 0.16 -8.72
N TYR A 150 -22.82 0.83 -9.48
CA TYR A 150 -21.46 0.42 -9.78
C TYR A 150 -20.46 1.32 -9.06
N THR A 151 -19.19 0.95 -9.17
CA THR A 151 -18.05 1.80 -8.79
C THR A 151 -17.14 1.99 -10.00
N VAL A 152 -16.49 3.14 -10.08
CA VAL A 152 -15.34 3.39 -10.94
C VAL A 152 -14.14 3.63 -10.04
N ILE A 153 -13.08 2.86 -10.26
CA ILE A 153 -11.85 2.84 -9.48
C ILE A 153 -10.75 3.47 -10.31
N ASN A 154 -10.11 4.50 -9.76
CA ASN A 154 -8.93 5.11 -10.35
C ASN A 154 -7.69 4.77 -9.52
N ALA A 155 -6.69 4.19 -10.18
CA ALA A 155 -5.53 3.60 -9.53
C ALA A 155 -4.23 3.83 -10.30
N VAL A 156 -3.11 3.75 -9.58
CA VAL A 156 -1.75 3.86 -10.12
C VAL A 156 -0.86 2.75 -9.57
N TYR A 157 0.11 2.30 -10.36
CA TYR A 157 1.09 1.31 -9.88
C TYR A 157 2.22 1.98 -9.09
N THR A 158 2.33 1.69 -7.81
CA THR A 158 3.39 2.20 -6.91
C THR A 158 4.43 1.13 -6.58
N GLY A 159 4.10 -0.15 -6.76
CA GLY A 159 4.91 -1.29 -6.35
C GLY A 159 4.77 -1.63 -4.85
N ILE A 160 4.06 -0.82 -4.07
CA ILE A 160 3.82 -1.06 -2.64
C ILE A 160 2.65 -2.02 -2.50
N LYS A 161 2.93 -3.27 -2.08
CA LYS A 161 1.90 -4.30 -1.92
C LYS A 161 1.28 -4.23 -0.54
N ILE A 162 -0.04 -4.17 -0.40
CA ILE A 162 -0.68 -4.20 0.91
C ILE A 162 -1.83 -5.19 0.95
N ASN A 163 -2.07 -5.76 2.12
CA ASN A 163 -3.28 -6.51 2.41
C ASN A 163 -4.28 -5.56 3.08
N ILE A 164 -5.51 -5.56 2.60
CA ILE A 164 -6.59 -4.74 3.13
C ILE A 164 -7.60 -5.61 3.91
N GLY A 165 -8.24 -5.01 4.91
CA GLY A 165 -9.32 -5.63 5.66
C GLY A 165 -10.59 -5.79 4.82
N LEU A 166 -11.50 -6.65 5.30
CA LEU A 166 -12.75 -6.94 4.59
C LEU A 166 -13.65 -5.70 4.43
N ALA A 167 -13.65 -4.78 5.41
CA ALA A 167 -14.42 -3.53 5.31
C ALA A 167 -13.96 -2.67 4.12
N ALA A 168 -12.64 -2.46 3.99
CA ALA A 168 -12.03 -1.76 2.87
C ALA A 168 -12.25 -2.49 1.53
N GLU A 169 -12.17 -3.83 1.54
CA GLU A 169 -12.46 -4.66 0.36
C GLU A 169 -13.88 -4.39 -0.17
N ILE A 170 -14.87 -4.34 0.71
CA ILE A 170 -16.29 -4.22 0.34
C ILE A 170 -16.65 -2.79 -0.08
N MET A 171 -16.26 -1.82 0.73
CA MET A 171 -16.68 -0.42 0.57
C MET A 171 -15.81 0.33 -0.42
N GLY A 172 -14.51 0.06 -0.45
CA GLY A 172 -13.56 0.91 -1.16
C GLY A 172 -13.51 2.33 -0.62
N ARG A 173 -13.07 3.27 -1.44
CA ARG A 173 -12.96 4.71 -1.09
C ARG A 173 -14.23 5.50 -1.42
N ILE A 174 -15.39 4.86 -1.35
CA ILE A 174 -16.66 5.46 -1.76
C ILE A 174 -17.14 6.50 -0.73
N ASN A 175 -17.42 7.72 -1.20
CA ASN A 175 -18.03 8.75 -0.37
C ASN A 175 -19.55 8.49 -0.14
N PRO A 176 -19.98 8.14 1.10
CA PRO A 176 -21.37 7.85 1.41
C PRO A 176 -22.28 9.09 1.42
N GLU A 177 -21.74 10.31 1.34
CA GLU A 177 -22.53 11.55 1.30
C GLU A 177 -23.17 11.80 -0.06
N THR A 178 -22.63 11.21 -1.13
CA THR A 178 -23.24 11.26 -2.46
C THR A 178 -24.44 10.32 -2.56
N GLU A 179 -25.42 10.64 -3.40
CA GLU A 179 -26.61 9.77 -3.59
C GLU A 179 -26.21 8.35 -4.06
N ALA A 180 -25.33 8.28 -5.07
CA ALA A 180 -24.84 7.02 -5.59
C ALA A 180 -23.99 6.26 -4.56
N GLY A 181 -23.13 6.97 -3.81
CA GLY A 181 -22.29 6.39 -2.77
C GLY A 181 -23.12 5.82 -1.64
N LYS A 182 -24.10 6.58 -1.11
CA LYS A 182 -25.04 6.09 -0.11
C LYS A 182 -25.72 4.79 -0.55
N LYS A 183 -26.26 4.76 -1.77
CA LYS A 183 -26.92 3.58 -2.34
C LYS A 183 -25.95 2.40 -2.48
N TYR A 184 -24.72 2.65 -2.91
CA TYR A 184 -23.67 1.62 -3.00
C TYR A 184 -23.39 1.01 -1.62
N CYS A 185 -23.14 1.86 -0.62
CA CYS A 185 -22.84 1.48 0.75
C CYS A 185 -23.99 0.68 1.40
N GLU A 186 -25.24 1.14 1.23
CA GLU A 186 -26.45 0.42 1.71
C GLU A 186 -26.58 -0.97 1.07
N ASN A 187 -26.30 -1.09 -0.23
CA ASN A 187 -26.32 -2.37 -0.93
C ASN A 187 -25.25 -3.33 -0.40
N GLN A 188 -24.04 -2.82 -0.12
CA GLN A 188 -22.98 -3.64 0.46
C GLN A 188 -23.28 -4.08 1.90
N HIS A 189 -23.76 -3.15 2.74
CA HIS A 189 -24.18 -3.46 4.10
C HIS A 189 -25.25 -4.56 4.11
N ARG A 190 -26.26 -4.47 3.23
CA ARG A 190 -27.30 -5.49 3.10
C ARG A 190 -26.74 -6.86 2.71
N LYS A 191 -25.80 -6.92 1.77
CA LYS A 191 -25.14 -8.18 1.37
C LYS A 191 -24.42 -8.84 2.55
N ILE A 192 -23.69 -8.05 3.33
CA ILE A 192 -22.94 -8.56 4.49
C ILE A 192 -23.87 -9.05 5.59
N MET A 193 -24.94 -8.32 5.89
CA MET A 193 -25.95 -8.76 6.84
C MET A 193 -26.67 -10.04 6.40
N ASN A 194 -26.90 -10.22 5.10
CA ASN A 194 -27.44 -11.46 4.56
C ASN A 194 -26.47 -12.63 4.72
N ILE A 195 -25.16 -12.42 4.48
CA ILE A 195 -24.12 -13.43 4.72
C ILE A 195 -24.09 -13.80 6.22
N ALA A 196 -24.06 -12.81 7.11
CA ALA A 196 -24.05 -13.04 8.54
C ALA A 196 -25.27 -13.84 9.01
N THR A 197 -26.46 -13.52 8.50
CA THR A 197 -27.71 -14.24 8.81
C THR A 197 -27.66 -15.67 8.26
N GLY A 198 -27.19 -15.86 7.02
CA GLY A 198 -27.03 -17.19 6.42
C GLY A 198 -26.07 -18.09 7.20
N LEU A 199 -24.94 -17.56 7.66
CA LEU A 199 -23.97 -18.28 8.47
C LEU A 199 -24.52 -18.67 9.85
N ALA A 200 -25.28 -17.79 10.50
CA ALA A 200 -25.96 -18.12 11.75
C ALA A 200 -26.94 -19.27 11.56
N ASN A 201 -27.76 -19.22 10.50
CA ASN A 201 -28.72 -20.27 10.17
C ASN A 201 -28.05 -21.60 9.79
N ALA A 202 -26.83 -21.54 9.25
CA ALA A 202 -26.01 -22.72 8.91
C ALA A 202 -25.21 -23.27 10.11
N GLY A 203 -25.43 -22.78 11.33
CA GLY A 203 -24.74 -23.27 12.53
C GLY A 203 -23.29 -22.77 12.68
N LYS A 204 -22.94 -21.64 12.06
CA LYS A 204 -21.61 -21.01 12.13
C LYS A 204 -21.65 -19.66 12.87
N PRO A 205 -21.88 -19.65 14.20
CA PRO A 205 -22.11 -18.42 14.96
C PRO A 205 -20.88 -17.50 15.04
N GLU A 206 -19.66 -18.05 15.10
CA GLU A 206 -18.43 -17.24 15.14
C GLU A 206 -18.17 -16.52 13.81
N GLU A 207 -18.33 -17.20 12.68
CA GLU A 207 -18.24 -16.56 11.36
C GLU A 207 -19.34 -15.49 11.20
N SER A 208 -20.57 -15.78 11.66
CA SER A 208 -21.67 -14.79 11.67
C SER A 208 -21.31 -13.55 12.48
N LYS A 209 -20.70 -13.71 13.66
CA LYS A 209 -20.28 -12.62 14.54
C LYS A 209 -19.25 -11.71 13.84
N TYR A 210 -18.27 -12.30 13.16
CA TYR A 210 -17.29 -11.56 12.37
C TYR A 210 -17.96 -10.67 11.31
N TYR A 211 -18.87 -11.21 10.50
CA TYR A 211 -19.57 -10.40 9.49
C TYR A 211 -20.49 -9.33 10.09
N LYS A 212 -21.10 -9.57 11.26
CA LYS A 212 -21.87 -8.55 11.99
C LYS A 212 -21.00 -7.38 12.46
N GLU A 213 -19.78 -7.66 12.90
CA GLU A 213 -18.82 -6.62 13.29
C GLU A 213 -18.41 -5.77 12.08
N ILE A 214 -18.15 -6.40 10.93
CA ILE A 214 -17.92 -5.69 9.67
C ILE A 214 -19.13 -4.82 9.31
N ALA A 215 -20.36 -5.36 9.35
CA ALA A 215 -21.57 -4.58 9.07
C ALA A 215 -21.70 -3.34 9.96
N LYS A 216 -21.44 -3.48 11.27
CA LYS A 216 -21.45 -2.36 12.23
C LYS A 216 -20.40 -1.29 11.88
N ARG A 217 -19.22 -1.72 11.40
CA ARG A 217 -18.20 -0.80 10.91
C ARG A 217 -18.68 -0.06 9.67
N LEU A 218 -19.30 -0.76 8.71
CA LEU A 218 -19.87 -0.13 7.51
C LEU A 218 -20.94 0.90 7.88
N GLU A 219 -21.81 0.59 8.85
CA GLU A 219 -22.84 1.52 9.33
C GLU A 219 -22.22 2.77 9.98
N THR A 220 -21.08 2.63 10.66
CA THR A 220 -20.37 3.76 11.28
C THR A 220 -19.79 4.68 10.21
N ILE A 221 -19.16 4.11 9.17
CA ILE A 221 -18.66 4.84 7.99
C ILE A 221 -19.81 5.57 7.29
N MET A 222 -20.93 4.89 7.06
CA MET A 222 -22.11 5.48 6.40
C MET A 222 -22.74 6.63 7.17
N LYS A 223 -22.67 6.62 8.50
CA LYS A 223 -23.20 7.69 9.36
C LYS A 223 -22.27 8.91 9.44
N GLY A 224 -21.14 8.92 8.72
CA GLY A 224 -20.17 10.01 8.77
C GLY A 224 -19.59 10.23 10.16
N LYS A 225 -19.57 9.19 11.00
CA LYS A 225 -18.96 9.29 12.33
C LYS A 225 -17.45 9.35 12.14
N MET A 226 -16.83 10.44 12.56
CA MET A 226 -15.37 10.51 12.66
C MET A 226 -14.84 9.33 13.46
N ASN A 227 -13.81 8.67 12.94
CA ASN A 227 -13.14 7.59 13.65
C ASN A 227 -12.52 8.12 14.94
N MET A 228 -12.40 7.24 15.91
CA MET A 228 -11.61 7.50 17.10
C MET A 228 -10.20 6.94 16.94
N ILE A 229 -9.23 7.53 17.64
CA ILE A 229 -7.84 7.04 17.70
C ILE A 229 -7.79 5.57 18.13
N SER A 230 -8.70 5.12 19.00
CA SER A 230 -8.84 3.71 19.38
C SER A 230 -9.07 2.73 18.22
N GLU A 231 -9.65 3.18 17.11
CA GLU A 231 -9.86 2.33 15.92
C GLU A 231 -8.56 2.13 15.16
N ILE A 232 -7.76 3.21 15.00
CA ILE A 232 -6.42 3.15 14.43
C ILE A 232 -5.51 2.27 15.29
N TYR A 233 -5.54 2.48 16.61
CA TYR A 233 -4.75 1.68 17.56
C TYR A 233 -5.05 0.19 17.43
N LYS A 234 -6.34 -0.19 17.40
CA LYS A 234 -6.75 -1.60 17.23
C LYS A 234 -6.31 -2.19 15.89
N TYR A 235 -6.32 -1.38 14.82
CA TYR A 235 -5.82 -1.84 13.54
C TYR A 235 -4.32 -2.11 13.58
N ILE A 236 -3.53 -1.18 14.14
CA ILE A 236 -2.09 -1.37 14.33
C ILE A 236 -1.81 -2.60 15.21
N ASP A 237 -2.55 -2.75 16.31
CA ASP A 237 -2.45 -3.91 17.21
C ASP A 237 -2.82 -5.24 16.51
N SER A 238 -3.68 -5.20 15.49
CA SER A 238 -4.05 -6.41 14.73
C SER A 238 -2.98 -6.88 13.74
N ILE A 239 -2.10 -5.99 13.29
CA ILE A 239 -1.03 -6.31 12.33
C ILE A 239 0.33 -6.49 13.02
N ALA A 240 0.56 -5.77 14.12
CA ALA A 240 1.79 -5.76 14.89
C ALA A 240 1.41 -5.55 16.37
N PRO A 241 1.04 -6.65 17.08
CA PRO A 241 0.41 -6.57 18.38
C PRO A 241 1.30 -5.95 19.45
N PHE A 242 0.82 -4.92 20.14
CA PHE A 242 1.59 -4.20 21.16
C PHE A 242 2.01 -5.10 22.34
N SER A 243 1.32 -6.24 22.53
CA SER A 243 1.64 -7.26 23.52
C SER A 243 2.93 -8.05 23.21
N THR A 244 3.47 -7.93 22.00
CA THR A 244 4.72 -8.58 21.57
C THR A 244 5.96 -7.69 21.75
N GLN A 245 5.80 -6.52 22.36
CA GLN A 245 6.91 -5.60 22.61
C GLN A 245 7.95 -6.21 23.56
N GLU A 246 9.21 -5.84 23.37
CA GLU A 246 10.28 -6.23 24.28
C GLU A 246 10.10 -5.60 25.66
N LYS A 247 10.67 -6.22 26.70
CA LYS A 247 10.50 -5.74 28.09
C LYS A 247 11.03 -4.33 28.33
N TRP A 248 11.97 -3.90 27.51
CA TRP A 248 12.60 -2.58 27.57
C TRP A 248 11.96 -1.57 26.61
N ASP A 249 11.06 -2.03 25.73
CA ASP A 249 10.38 -1.17 24.76
C ASP A 249 9.24 -0.38 25.42
N ASN A 250 8.75 0.64 24.71
CA ASN A 250 7.58 1.42 25.08
C ASN A 250 6.69 1.69 23.87
N SER A 251 6.03 0.65 23.37
CA SER A 251 5.08 0.74 22.26
C SER A 251 3.65 0.92 22.75
N GLY A 252 2.87 1.74 22.04
CA GLY A 252 1.46 2.02 22.33
C GLY A 252 1.11 3.52 22.22
N LEU A 253 0.07 3.96 22.93
CA LEU A 253 -0.29 5.38 23.04
C LEU A 253 0.59 6.04 24.10
N LEU A 254 1.46 6.95 23.68
CA LEU A 254 2.45 7.60 24.56
C LEU A 254 2.02 8.98 25.06
N THR A 255 1.17 9.68 24.31
CA THR A 255 0.52 10.92 24.76
C THR A 255 -0.84 11.08 24.10
N GLY A 256 -1.75 11.83 24.75
CA GLY A 256 -3.09 12.12 24.24
C GLY A 256 -4.18 11.13 24.69
N SER A 257 -5.13 10.80 23.81
CA SER A 257 -6.33 10.02 24.20
C SER A 257 -6.89 9.13 23.09
N MET A 258 -7.16 7.86 23.42
CA MET A 258 -7.87 6.89 22.56
C MET A 258 -9.27 7.33 22.11
N ASN A 259 -9.93 8.19 22.88
CA ASN A 259 -11.31 8.63 22.63
C ASN A 259 -11.38 9.88 21.76
N ARG A 260 -10.23 10.43 21.35
CA ARG A 260 -10.18 11.60 20.48
C ARG A 260 -10.63 11.20 19.07
N LYS A 261 -11.44 12.06 18.46
CA LYS A 261 -11.80 11.95 17.04
C LYS A 261 -10.59 12.31 16.18
N VAL A 262 -10.44 11.63 15.05
CA VAL A 262 -9.31 11.83 14.15
C VAL A 262 -9.81 11.92 12.71
N SER A 263 -9.28 12.90 12.00
CA SER A 263 -9.50 13.13 10.57
C SER A 263 -8.20 13.33 9.81
N LYS A 264 -7.12 13.69 10.49
CA LYS A 264 -5.78 13.83 9.94
C LYS A 264 -4.71 13.24 10.85
N VAL A 265 -3.81 12.46 10.25
CA VAL A 265 -2.74 11.73 10.92
C VAL A 265 -1.41 12.00 10.25
N LEU A 266 -0.39 12.35 11.03
CA LEU A 266 0.99 12.41 10.56
C LEU A 266 1.69 11.08 10.85
N VAL A 267 2.40 10.53 9.88
CA VAL A 267 3.16 9.28 9.99
C VAL A 267 4.65 9.57 9.77
N CYS A 268 5.51 9.08 10.67
CA CYS A 268 6.95 9.33 10.70
C CYS A 268 7.72 8.13 11.24
N LEU A 269 9.04 8.11 11.13
CA LEU A 269 9.92 7.20 11.84
C LEU A 269 10.15 7.73 13.27
N ASP A 270 10.63 8.96 13.37
CA ASP A 270 10.98 9.65 14.61
C ASP A 270 10.09 10.88 14.88
N ILE A 271 9.66 11.09 16.13
CA ILE A 271 8.95 12.30 16.53
C ILE A 271 9.97 13.33 17.06
N THR A 272 10.55 14.12 16.17
CA THR A 272 11.41 15.27 16.54
C THR A 272 10.59 16.52 16.86
N GLY A 273 11.26 17.59 17.29
CA GLY A 273 10.61 18.90 17.49
C GLY A 273 10.03 19.45 16.18
N GLU A 274 10.73 19.28 15.06
CA GLU A 274 10.27 19.67 13.73
C GLU A 274 9.07 18.84 13.26
N VAL A 275 9.02 17.55 13.60
CA VAL A 275 7.86 16.69 13.29
C VAL A 275 6.66 17.07 14.16
N ALA A 276 6.88 17.36 15.44
CA ALA A 276 5.82 17.84 16.33
C ALA A 276 5.27 19.19 15.84
N GLN A 277 6.13 20.11 15.39
CA GLN A 277 5.74 21.38 14.80
C GLN A 277 4.98 21.19 13.48
N GLU A 278 5.44 20.31 12.59
CA GLU A 278 4.73 19.95 11.36
C GLU A 278 3.32 19.42 11.65
N ALA A 279 3.17 18.53 12.65
CA ALA A 279 1.88 17.99 13.06
C ALA A 279 0.89 19.10 13.47
N VAL A 280 1.37 20.12 14.20
CA VAL A 280 0.58 21.29 14.59
C VAL A 280 0.19 22.10 13.36
N GLU A 281 1.13 22.38 12.46
CA GLU A 281 0.90 23.21 11.26
C GLU A 281 -0.12 22.61 10.30
N ILE A 282 -0.09 21.30 10.11
CA ILE A 282 -1.07 20.63 9.22
C ILE A 282 -2.41 20.35 9.91
N GLY A 283 -2.49 20.54 11.23
CA GLY A 283 -3.67 20.28 12.05
C GLY A 283 -3.95 18.79 12.27
N ALA A 284 -2.90 17.97 12.43
CA ALA A 284 -3.06 16.55 12.73
C ALA A 284 -3.58 16.34 14.16
N GLU A 285 -4.44 15.34 14.37
CA GLU A 285 -4.91 14.97 15.71
C GLU A 285 -4.13 13.79 16.32
N LEU A 286 -3.34 13.11 15.49
CA LEU A 286 -2.52 11.95 15.85
C LEU A 286 -1.21 11.96 15.06
N VAL A 287 -0.10 11.65 15.74
CA VAL A 287 1.17 11.25 15.14
C VAL A 287 1.37 9.74 15.35
N ILE A 288 1.74 9.02 14.30
CA ILE A 288 2.15 7.62 14.36
C ILE A 288 3.64 7.55 14.04
N SER A 289 4.40 6.88 14.89
CA SER A 289 5.84 6.68 14.75
C SER A 289 6.22 5.21 14.89
N HIS A 290 7.40 4.85 14.42
CA HIS A 290 8.02 3.58 14.81
C HIS A 290 8.73 3.76 16.15
N HIS A 291 9.61 4.75 16.27
CA HIS A 291 10.37 4.98 17.50
C HIS A 291 9.54 5.67 18.60
N PRO A 292 9.59 5.19 19.85
CA PRO A 292 8.89 5.79 20.98
C PRO A 292 9.39 7.20 21.28
N VAL A 293 8.50 8.20 21.18
CA VAL A 293 8.83 9.57 21.63
C VAL A 293 9.08 9.65 23.14
N ILE A 294 8.55 8.70 23.91
CA ILE A 294 8.91 8.46 25.31
C ILE A 294 9.59 7.10 25.36
N PHE A 295 10.92 7.06 25.34
CA PHE A 295 11.66 5.79 25.47
C PHE A 295 12.07 5.49 26.92
N HIS A 296 12.31 6.52 27.72
CA HIS A 296 12.63 6.40 29.14
C HIS A 296 11.59 7.13 30.01
N PRO A 297 11.37 6.69 31.27
CA PRO A 297 10.52 7.41 32.20
C PRO A 297 10.93 8.88 32.35
N LEU A 298 9.99 9.78 32.13
CA LEU A 298 10.22 11.22 32.25
C LEU A 298 10.12 11.68 33.70
N TYR A 299 11.16 12.37 34.20
CA TYR A 299 11.13 13.04 35.51
C TYR A 299 10.64 14.50 35.41
N SER A 300 10.75 15.10 34.23
CA SER A 300 10.31 16.46 33.91
C SER A 300 9.81 16.51 32.47
N LEU A 301 8.92 17.46 32.16
CA LEU A 301 8.39 17.69 30.82
C LEU A 301 8.53 19.19 30.50
N LEU A 302 9.48 19.53 29.63
CA LEU A 302 9.76 20.92 29.24
C LEU A 302 8.97 21.31 27.99
N ASP A 303 8.83 22.61 27.75
CA ASP A 303 7.94 23.16 26.72
C ASP A 303 8.38 22.87 25.29
N ASP A 304 9.69 22.71 25.06
CA ASP A 304 10.35 22.44 23.79
C ASP A 304 10.51 20.94 23.49
N GLU A 305 10.13 20.06 24.43
CA GLU A 305 10.16 18.62 24.21
C GLU A 305 9.01 18.19 23.28
N PRO A 306 9.24 17.31 22.27
CA PRO A 306 8.22 16.93 21.29
C PRO A 306 6.93 16.40 21.93
N VAL A 307 7.04 15.61 23.00
CA VAL A 307 5.89 15.08 23.77
C VAL A 307 5.02 16.21 24.33
N CYS A 308 5.65 17.26 24.88
CA CYS A 308 4.96 18.40 25.46
C CYS A 308 4.29 19.24 24.39
N MET A 309 5.00 19.48 23.27
CA MET A 309 4.46 20.18 22.10
C MET A 309 3.20 19.48 21.58
N LEU A 310 3.24 18.16 21.39
CA LEU A 310 2.07 17.39 20.95
C LEU A 310 0.92 17.49 21.97
N TRP A 311 1.21 17.23 23.25
CA TRP A 311 0.19 17.23 24.31
C TRP A 311 -0.51 18.59 24.45
N LYS A 312 0.23 19.69 24.48
CA LYS A 312 -0.32 21.06 24.59
C LYS A 312 -1.21 21.44 23.42
N ASN A 313 -0.93 20.93 22.23
CA ASN A 313 -1.75 21.14 21.03
C ASN A 313 -2.86 20.08 20.88
N GLY A 314 -3.03 19.21 21.87
CA GLY A 314 -4.05 18.16 21.86
C GLY A 314 -3.80 17.04 20.86
N ILE A 315 -2.57 16.88 20.37
CA ILE A 315 -2.16 15.85 19.43
C ILE A 315 -1.76 14.62 20.21
N SER A 316 -2.27 13.45 19.80
CA SER A 316 -1.89 12.18 20.42
C SER A 316 -0.69 11.56 19.70
N ALA A 317 0.05 10.66 20.34
CA ALA A 317 1.13 9.92 19.69
C ALA A 317 0.99 8.41 19.95
N ILE A 318 1.04 7.62 18.88
CA ILE A 318 1.18 6.17 18.93
C ILE A 318 2.54 5.80 18.37
N SER A 319 3.29 4.96 19.07
CA SER A 319 4.53 4.37 18.57
C SER A 319 4.38 2.86 18.49
N ASN A 320 4.82 2.26 17.38
CA ASN A 320 4.89 0.82 17.22
C ASN A 320 6.30 0.40 16.80
N HIS A 321 7.11 0.08 17.80
CA HIS A 321 8.54 -0.17 17.70
C HIS A 321 8.81 -1.66 17.48
N THR A 322 9.33 -2.36 18.50
CA THR A 322 9.69 -3.78 18.37
C THR A 322 8.54 -4.71 17.97
N PRO A 323 7.25 -4.45 18.30
CA PRO A 323 6.18 -5.28 17.75
C PRO A 323 6.13 -5.25 16.22
N PHE A 324 6.43 -4.12 15.60
CA PHE A 324 6.43 -4.01 14.14
C PHE A 324 7.69 -4.63 13.51
N ASP A 325 8.81 -4.63 14.21
CA ASP A 325 10.00 -5.38 13.80
C ASP A 325 9.78 -6.90 13.80
N CYS A 326 9.04 -7.38 14.81
CA CYS A 326 8.75 -8.80 15.03
C CYS A 326 7.54 -9.32 14.25
N ALA A 327 6.69 -8.42 13.73
CA ALA A 327 5.44 -8.78 13.09
C ALA A 327 5.64 -9.55 11.78
N GLU A 328 4.71 -10.47 11.49
CA GLU A 328 4.62 -11.07 10.16
C GLU A 328 4.19 -10.00 9.15
N ASN A 329 4.92 -9.89 8.04
CA ASN A 329 4.83 -8.79 7.08
C ASN A 329 5.23 -7.42 7.69
N GLY A 330 6.00 -7.46 8.78
CA GLY A 330 6.58 -6.30 9.46
C GLY A 330 7.85 -5.75 8.78
N MET A 331 8.61 -4.97 9.53
CA MET A 331 9.73 -4.15 9.02
C MET A 331 10.75 -4.96 8.20
N SER A 332 11.22 -6.08 8.75
CA SER A 332 12.23 -6.93 8.11
C SER A 332 11.70 -7.66 6.86
N ASP A 333 10.43 -8.06 6.86
CA ASP A 333 9.79 -8.66 5.69
C ASP A 333 9.61 -7.63 4.55
N ILE A 334 9.29 -6.38 4.90
CA ILE A 334 9.18 -5.29 3.92
C ILE A 334 10.54 -5.00 3.28
N LEU A 335 11.62 -4.94 4.09
CA LEU A 335 12.99 -4.79 3.58
C LEU A 335 13.37 -5.92 2.61
N MET A 336 13.09 -7.17 2.99
CA MET A 336 13.34 -8.35 2.16
C MET A 336 12.56 -8.32 0.84
N GLU A 337 11.26 -7.99 0.90
CA GLU A 337 10.40 -7.91 -0.29
C GLU A 337 10.92 -6.86 -1.27
N LEU A 338 11.27 -5.67 -0.76
CA LEU A 338 11.81 -4.57 -1.56
C LEU A 338 13.18 -4.94 -2.18
N ALA A 339 14.01 -5.70 -1.46
CA ALA A 339 15.25 -6.25 -1.99
C ALA A 339 15.03 -7.34 -3.06
N GLY A 340 13.79 -7.79 -3.29
CA GLY A 340 13.41 -8.78 -4.31
C GLY A 340 13.69 -10.22 -3.90
N PHE A 341 13.51 -10.51 -2.60
CA PHE A 341 13.59 -11.86 -2.04
C PHE A 341 12.20 -12.32 -1.59
N ASN A 342 11.97 -13.63 -1.65
CA ASN A 342 10.77 -14.30 -1.20
C ASN A 342 10.98 -14.88 0.19
N LYS A 343 9.98 -14.73 1.06
CA LYS A 343 10.03 -15.18 2.46
C LYS A 343 10.27 -16.69 2.57
N THR A 344 11.06 -17.08 3.55
CA THR A 344 11.15 -18.45 4.07
C THR A 344 10.66 -18.48 5.52
N ASP A 345 10.55 -19.66 6.14
CA ASP A 345 10.13 -19.78 7.54
C ASP A 345 11.24 -19.38 8.56
N GLY A 346 12.40 -18.90 8.09
CA GLY A 346 13.54 -18.56 8.94
C GLY A 346 13.39 -17.21 9.64
N ILE A 347 13.56 -17.22 10.97
CA ILE A 347 13.64 -16.03 11.85
C ILE A 347 15.02 -16.03 12.51
N LEU A 348 15.69 -14.88 12.60
CA LEU A 348 17.06 -14.81 13.13
C LEU A 348 17.08 -14.96 14.65
N GLU A 349 16.21 -14.24 15.34
CA GLU A 349 16.07 -14.30 16.80
C GLU A 349 14.60 -14.47 17.17
N ILE A 350 14.23 -15.66 17.64
CA ILE A 350 12.87 -15.95 18.09
C ILE A 350 12.68 -15.42 19.51
N VAL A 351 11.74 -14.50 19.69
CA VAL A 351 11.44 -13.89 21.00
C VAL A 351 10.20 -14.49 21.64
N GLY A 352 9.30 -15.07 20.83
CA GLY A 352 8.08 -15.68 21.33
C GLY A 352 7.34 -16.50 20.27
N GLY A 353 6.17 -17.00 20.67
CA GLY A 353 5.30 -17.80 19.82
C GLY A 353 5.58 -19.30 19.93
N GLY A 354 4.55 -20.06 20.29
CA GLY A 354 4.58 -21.53 20.30
C GLY A 354 4.50 -22.08 18.87
N GLY A 355 3.33 -22.60 18.48
CA GLY A 355 3.13 -23.16 17.13
C GLY A 355 3.28 -22.18 15.97
N ASN A 356 3.33 -20.86 16.22
CA ASN A 356 3.67 -19.84 15.24
C ASN A 356 4.69 -18.86 15.86
N PRO A 357 6.01 -19.09 15.67
CA PRO A 357 7.06 -18.27 16.27
C PRO A 357 7.11 -16.88 15.63
N TYR A 358 7.54 -15.88 16.41
CA TYR A 358 7.81 -14.52 15.96
C TYR A 358 9.10 -13.99 16.58
N GLY A 359 9.69 -12.97 15.95
CA GLY A 359 10.90 -12.33 16.45
C GLY A 359 11.65 -11.52 15.40
N PHE A 360 12.87 -11.14 15.72
CA PHE A 360 13.65 -10.21 14.93
C PHE A 360 14.31 -10.88 13.72
N GLY A 361 14.21 -10.18 12.59
CA GLY A 361 14.84 -10.52 11.34
C GLY A 361 14.22 -11.72 10.63
N THR A 362 14.26 -11.67 9.30
CA THR A 362 13.68 -12.68 8.40
C THR A 362 14.75 -13.23 7.46
N VAL A 363 14.45 -14.37 6.85
CA VAL A 363 15.33 -15.01 5.86
C VAL A 363 14.58 -15.18 4.55
N GLY A 364 15.19 -14.72 3.47
CA GLY A 364 14.62 -14.77 2.13
C GLY A 364 15.51 -15.46 1.11
N VAL A 365 14.89 -15.94 0.03
CA VAL A 365 15.56 -16.52 -1.15
C VAL A 365 15.13 -15.80 -2.41
N THR A 366 15.99 -15.76 -3.42
CA THR A 366 15.70 -15.14 -4.71
C THR A 366 16.11 -16.06 -5.86
N ASP A 367 15.37 -15.99 -6.96
CA ASP A 367 15.69 -16.74 -8.19
C ASP A 367 16.86 -16.11 -8.97
N ALA A 368 17.18 -14.85 -8.66
CA ALA A 368 18.32 -14.14 -9.20
C ALA A 368 19.63 -14.55 -8.52
N GLU A 369 20.76 -14.28 -9.18
CA GLU A 369 22.09 -14.39 -8.57
C GLU A 369 22.71 -13.00 -8.50
N TYR A 370 23.12 -12.57 -7.30
CA TYR A 370 23.80 -11.30 -7.11
C TYR A 370 25.24 -11.52 -6.67
N THR A 371 26.18 -10.79 -7.26
CA THR A 371 27.44 -10.46 -6.57
C THR A 371 27.15 -9.50 -5.41
N PRO A 372 28.01 -9.43 -4.38
CA PRO A 372 27.81 -8.49 -3.28
C PRO A 372 27.70 -7.03 -3.76
N GLN A 373 28.51 -6.62 -4.75
CA GLN A 373 28.43 -5.28 -5.33
C GLN A 373 27.07 -5.00 -5.99
N GLN A 374 26.55 -5.93 -6.79
CA GLN A 374 25.25 -5.77 -7.46
C GLN A 374 24.11 -5.66 -6.44
N LEU A 375 24.13 -6.47 -5.38
CA LEU A 375 23.14 -6.37 -4.32
C LEU A 375 23.25 -5.02 -3.58
N GLY A 376 24.46 -4.57 -3.28
CA GLY A 376 24.68 -3.26 -2.65
C GLY A 376 24.12 -2.09 -3.47
N MET A 377 24.33 -2.09 -4.80
CA MET A 377 23.75 -1.08 -5.70
C MET A 377 22.22 -1.14 -5.70
N LYS A 378 21.65 -2.34 -5.77
CA LYS A 378 20.20 -2.54 -5.71
C LYS A 378 19.60 -2.02 -4.40
N LEU A 379 20.21 -2.36 -3.26
CA LEU A 379 19.77 -1.90 -1.94
C LEU A 379 19.80 -0.39 -1.83
N ARG A 380 20.90 0.25 -2.30
CA ARG A 380 21.01 1.70 -2.34
C ARG A 380 19.83 2.33 -3.09
N ASP A 381 19.53 1.84 -4.29
CA ASP A 381 18.51 2.42 -5.16
C ASP A 381 17.09 2.19 -4.63
N VAL A 382 16.82 1.01 -4.06
CA VAL A 382 15.51 0.63 -3.51
C VAL A 382 15.19 1.37 -2.22
N LEU A 383 16.17 1.49 -1.32
CA LEU A 383 16.00 2.14 -0.02
C LEU A 383 16.20 3.67 -0.09
N GLY A 384 16.74 4.16 -1.21
CA GLY A 384 17.13 5.55 -1.37
C GLY A 384 18.29 5.93 -0.45
N CYS A 385 19.18 4.99 -0.13
CA CYS A 385 20.37 5.25 0.69
C CYS A 385 21.33 6.16 -0.07
N THR A 386 22.01 7.05 0.66
CA THR A 386 23.13 7.80 0.07
C THR A 386 24.34 6.90 -0.15
N VAL A 387 24.66 6.05 0.83
CA VAL A 387 25.79 5.10 0.83
C VAL A 387 25.32 3.77 1.40
N VAL A 388 25.81 2.66 0.83
CA VAL A 388 25.72 1.33 1.42
C VAL A 388 27.13 0.84 1.70
N LYS A 389 27.45 0.54 2.97
CA LYS A 389 28.74 -0.07 3.34
C LYS A 389 28.58 -1.58 3.29
N TYR A 390 29.52 -2.29 2.68
CA TYR A 390 29.46 -3.75 2.66
C TYR A 390 30.84 -4.40 2.69
N ASN A 391 30.90 -5.65 3.15
CA ASN A 391 32.05 -6.52 2.93
C ASN A 391 31.72 -7.56 1.85
N ASP A 392 32.74 -7.98 1.11
CA ASP A 392 32.60 -8.98 0.06
C ASP A 392 33.08 -10.35 0.58
N SER A 393 32.20 -11.35 0.57
CA SER A 393 32.55 -12.73 0.94
C SER A 393 33.13 -13.55 -0.22
N GLY A 394 33.13 -13.03 -1.45
CA GLY A 394 33.53 -13.71 -2.67
C GLY A 394 32.51 -14.73 -3.19
N LYS A 395 31.32 -14.81 -2.58
CA LYS A 395 30.25 -15.75 -2.94
C LYS A 395 29.09 -15.04 -3.63
N LEU A 396 28.41 -15.76 -4.53
CA LEU A 396 27.12 -15.33 -5.05
C LEU A 396 26.05 -15.42 -3.96
N ILE A 397 25.08 -14.50 -4.03
CA ILE A 397 24.02 -14.37 -3.03
C ILE A 397 22.71 -14.87 -3.64
N LYS A 398 22.14 -15.91 -3.03
CA LYS A 398 20.78 -16.42 -3.32
C LYS A 398 19.90 -16.46 -2.08
N LYS A 399 20.50 -16.66 -0.92
CA LYS A 399 19.83 -16.65 0.39
C LYS A 399 20.37 -15.51 1.21
N ALA A 400 19.49 -14.66 1.72
CA ALA A 400 19.88 -13.53 2.54
C ALA A 400 19.03 -13.43 3.81
N ALA A 401 19.65 -12.93 4.87
CA ALA A 401 18.99 -12.55 6.10
C ALA A 401 18.76 -11.03 6.11
N PHE A 402 17.69 -10.56 6.74
CA PHE A 402 17.30 -9.16 6.78
C PHE A 402 16.87 -8.80 8.19
N CYS A 403 17.40 -7.70 8.73
CA CYS A 403 16.95 -7.11 9.98
C CYS A 403 17.04 -5.59 9.88
N THR A 404 15.92 -4.90 10.01
CA THR A 404 15.88 -3.44 10.08
C THR A 404 16.58 -2.92 11.36
N GLY A 405 16.96 -1.65 11.34
CA GLY A 405 17.55 -1.00 12.52
C GLY A 405 18.91 -1.57 12.94
N SER A 406 19.14 -1.57 14.24
CA SER A 406 20.41 -1.95 14.88
C SER A 406 20.60 -3.47 15.01
N GLY A 407 20.71 -4.18 13.88
CA GLY A 407 20.81 -5.64 13.84
C GLY A 407 22.23 -6.21 13.80
N GLY A 408 23.28 -5.40 13.90
CA GLY A 408 24.68 -5.87 13.75
C GLY A 408 25.09 -7.03 14.66
N ASN A 409 24.44 -7.22 15.81
CA ASN A 409 24.62 -8.34 16.72
C ASN A 409 24.11 -9.70 16.18
N LEU A 410 23.25 -9.71 15.16
CA LEU A 410 22.62 -10.92 14.61
C LEU A 410 23.39 -11.57 13.44
N ILE A 411 24.61 -11.12 13.14
CA ILE A 411 25.44 -11.72 12.08
C ILE A 411 25.62 -13.23 12.29
N GLU A 412 25.82 -13.67 13.53
CA GLU A 412 26.02 -15.09 13.81
C GLU A 412 24.74 -15.90 13.60
N ALA A 413 23.57 -15.33 13.93
CA ALA A 413 22.27 -15.92 13.62
C ALA A 413 22.05 -16.03 12.10
N ALA A 414 22.37 -14.98 11.34
CA ALA A 414 22.28 -14.99 9.87
C ALA A 414 23.15 -16.12 9.25
N VAL A 415 24.36 -16.31 9.77
CA VAL A 415 25.25 -17.42 9.37
C VAL A 415 24.64 -18.78 9.71
N ASN A 416 24.06 -18.93 10.90
CA ASN A 416 23.44 -20.19 11.33
C ASN A 416 22.20 -20.55 10.50
N CYS A 417 21.48 -19.55 9.97
CA CYS A 417 20.42 -19.76 9.00
C CYS A 417 20.94 -20.10 7.59
N GLY A 418 22.26 -20.13 7.37
CA GLY A 418 22.89 -20.42 6.09
C GLY A 418 22.74 -19.30 5.06
N ALA A 419 22.63 -18.05 5.50
CA ALA A 419 22.54 -16.91 4.58
C ALA A 419 23.91 -16.61 3.93
N ASP A 420 23.89 -16.31 2.63
CA ASP A 420 25.04 -15.83 1.86
C ASP A 420 25.34 -14.35 2.16
N ALA A 421 24.28 -13.61 2.50
CA ALA A 421 24.33 -12.21 2.86
C ALA A 421 23.43 -11.86 4.06
N TYR A 422 23.77 -10.76 4.73
CA TYR A 422 22.95 -10.19 5.80
C TYR A 422 22.80 -8.68 5.60
N ILE A 423 21.57 -8.19 5.55
CA ILE A 423 21.23 -6.79 5.34
C ILE A 423 20.71 -6.22 6.65
N THR A 424 21.38 -5.18 7.16
CA THR A 424 21.02 -4.49 8.40
C THR A 424 21.60 -3.07 8.44
N SER A 425 21.69 -2.47 9.62
CA SER A 425 22.36 -1.19 9.88
C SER A 425 23.21 -1.25 11.16
N GLU A 426 24.02 -0.21 11.38
CA GLU A 426 24.81 0.01 12.61
C GLU A 426 25.86 -1.09 12.93
N VAL A 427 26.50 -1.62 11.89
CA VAL A 427 27.50 -2.68 12.05
C VAL A 427 28.82 -2.14 12.60
N LYS A 428 29.25 -2.67 13.74
CA LYS A 428 30.48 -2.29 14.47
C LYS A 428 31.73 -2.95 13.88
N HIS A 429 32.91 -2.41 14.21
CA HIS A 429 34.19 -2.87 13.65
C HIS A 429 34.45 -4.37 13.87
N ASP A 430 34.24 -4.86 15.08
CA ASP A 430 34.38 -6.28 15.45
C ASP A 430 33.37 -7.17 14.72
N GLN A 431 32.17 -6.67 14.46
CA GLN A 431 31.12 -7.34 13.69
C GLN A 431 31.50 -7.47 12.21
N TRP A 432 32.16 -6.47 11.61
CA TRP A 432 32.75 -6.58 10.27
C TRP A 432 33.83 -7.66 10.21
N LEU A 433 34.69 -7.75 11.23
CA LEU A 433 35.71 -8.82 11.32
C LEU A 433 35.06 -10.20 11.46
N LEU A 434 33.98 -10.30 12.24
CA LEU A 434 33.19 -11.52 12.37
C LEU A 434 32.60 -11.96 11.03
N ALA A 435 31.97 -11.05 10.29
CA ALA A 435 31.40 -11.31 8.97
C ALA A 435 32.45 -11.86 7.99
N LYS A 436 33.61 -11.19 7.92
CA LYS A 436 34.73 -11.63 7.10
C LYS A 436 35.23 -13.02 7.51
N ARG A 437 35.38 -13.29 8.81
CA ARG A 437 35.83 -14.58 9.32
C ARG A 437 34.83 -15.71 9.00
N LYS A 438 33.53 -15.43 9.07
CA LYS A 438 32.46 -16.40 8.80
C LYS A 438 32.16 -16.55 7.30
N GLY A 439 32.69 -15.67 6.45
CA GLY A 439 32.53 -15.74 5.00
C GLY A 439 31.10 -15.44 4.54
N ILE A 440 30.46 -14.47 5.17
CA ILE A 440 29.14 -13.88 4.83
C ILE A 440 29.32 -12.44 4.35
N SER A 441 28.54 -11.99 3.36
CA SER A 441 28.53 -10.59 2.94
C SER A 441 27.52 -9.80 3.78
N VAL A 442 27.97 -8.81 4.54
CA VAL A 442 27.10 -7.94 5.34
C VAL A 442 26.94 -6.59 4.66
N PHE A 443 25.73 -6.04 4.69
CA PHE A 443 25.37 -4.73 4.16
C PHE A 443 24.81 -3.87 5.28
N ASP A 444 25.44 -2.72 5.53
CA ASP A 444 24.95 -1.66 6.40
C ASP A 444 24.32 -0.58 5.51
N CYS A 445 22.98 -0.52 5.57
CA CYS A 445 22.14 0.32 4.71
C CYS A 445 21.66 1.61 5.38
N GLY A 446 22.12 1.91 6.60
CA GLY A 446 21.69 3.08 7.36
C GLY A 446 20.33 2.88 8.05
N HIS A 447 20.30 3.19 9.35
CA HIS A 447 19.16 2.93 10.25
C HIS A 447 17.85 3.51 9.69
N TYR A 448 17.84 4.83 9.44
CA TYR A 448 16.69 5.55 8.88
C TYR A 448 16.15 4.91 7.60
N HIS A 449 17.04 4.57 6.66
CA HIS A 449 16.66 4.04 5.35
C HIS A 449 16.07 2.63 5.42
N THR A 450 16.56 1.80 6.35
CA THR A 450 16.00 0.46 6.56
C THR A 450 14.61 0.48 7.19
N GLU A 451 14.22 1.56 7.86
CA GLU A 451 13.00 1.59 8.66
C GLU A 451 11.89 2.48 8.09
N ILE A 452 12.24 3.61 7.47
CA ILE A 452 11.24 4.53 6.89
C ILE A 452 10.38 3.85 5.81
N ILE A 453 10.89 2.81 5.16
CA ILE A 453 10.15 1.97 4.21
C ILE A 453 8.93 1.29 4.86
N GLY A 454 9.05 0.88 6.12
CA GLY A 454 7.98 0.27 6.88
C GLY A 454 6.91 1.30 7.26
N MET A 455 7.31 2.51 7.65
CA MET A 455 6.36 3.59 7.93
C MET A 455 5.61 4.06 6.67
N LYS A 456 6.28 4.10 5.51
CA LYS A 456 5.61 4.33 4.22
C LYS A 456 4.57 3.24 3.92
N ARG A 457 4.91 1.96 4.15
CA ARG A 457 3.98 0.83 3.98
C ARG A 457 2.80 0.95 4.94
N LEU A 458 3.05 1.23 6.22
CA LEU A 458 2.01 1.39 7.24
C LEU A 458 1.06 2.56 6.91
N CYS A 459 1.59 3.68 6.44
CA CYS A 459 0.79 4.81 5.98
C CYS A 459 -0.18 4.38 4.87
N LYS A 460 0.30 3.66 3.84
CA LYS A 460 -0.56 3.11 2.77
C LYS A 460 -1.59 2.09 3.26
N MET A 461 -1.23 1.25 4.22
CA MET A 461 -2.16 0.32 4.86
C MET A 461 -3.29 1.06 5.58
N LEU A 462 -2.95 2.12 6.33
CA LEU A 462 -3.90 2.95 7.05
C LEU A 462 -4.81 3.75 6.10
N GLU A 463 -4.27 4.35 5.04
CA GLU A 463 -5.05 5.05 3.99
C GLU A 463 -6.09 4.13 3.34
N ALA A 464 -5.70 2.89 3.04
CA ALA A 464 -6.59 1.92 2.44
C ALA A 464 -7.68 1.45 3.41
N GLU A 465 -7.35 1.33 4.68
CA GLU A 465 -8.25 0.83 5.73
C GLU A 465 -9.22 1.91 6.27
N PHE A 466 -8.79 3.17 6.29
CA PHE A 466 -9.53 4.32 6.80
C PHE A 466 -9.63 5.42 5.74
N PRO A 467 -10.41 5.22 4.67
CA PRO A 467 -10.43 6.12 3.50
C PRO A 467 -10.98 7.53 3.78
N ASN A 468 -11.61 7.74 4.93
CA ASN A 468 -12.16 9.02 5.38
C ASN A 468 -11.22 9.77 6.34
N ILE A 469 -10.01 9.26 6.57
CA ILE A 469 -8.94 9.93 7.33
C ILE A 469 -7.83 10.27 6.34
N GLU A 470 -7.30 11.49 6.45
CA GLU A 470 -6.11 11.91 5.72
C GLU A 470 -4.85 11.42 6.47
N PHE A 471 -4.05 10.57 5.84
CA PHE A 471 -2.74 10.21 6.36
C PHE A 471 -1.67 10.92 5.55
N VAL A 472 -0.68 11.49 6.24
CA VAL A 472 0.39 12.26 5.63
C VAL A 472 1.71 11.72 6.15
N MET A 473 2.63 11.39 5.24
CA MET A 473 4.02 11.13 5.64
C MET A 473 4.71 12.44 5.98
N SER A 474 5.42 12.48 7.11
CA SER A 474 6.20 13.65 7.52
C SER A 474 7.21 14.07 6.45
N GLN A 475 7.28 15.36 6.19
CA GLN A 475 8.25 15.97 5.30
C GLN A 475 9.51 16.43 6.04
N THR A 476 9.44 16.63 7.35
CA THR A 476 10.57 17.06 8.20
C THR A 476 11.33 15.89 8.81
N ASP A 477 10.72 14.71 8.90
CA ASP A 477 11.39 13.46 9.28
C ASP A 477 12.39 13.02 8.20
N LYS A 478 13.69 13.08 8.53
CA LYS A 478 14.84 12.84 7.63
C LYS A 478 15.96 12.13 8.38
N ASP A 479 16.83 11.45 7.63
CA ASP A 479 18.09 10.92 8.15
C ASP A 479 18.89 12.05 8.85
N PRO A 480 19.17 11.95 10.17
CA PRO A 480 19.96 12.95 10.88
C PRO A 480 21.44 12.92 10.48
N ILE A 481 21.90 11.87 9.79
CA ILE A 481 23.30 11.69 9.39
C ILE A 481 23.58 12.39 8.05
N LYS A 482 24.78 12.97 7.94
CA LYS A 482 25.32 13.51 6.68
C LYS A 482 26.52 12.68 6.21
N TYR A 483 26.60 12.46 4.91
CA TYR A 483 27.65 11.69 4.26
C TYR A 483 28.55 12.61 3.44
N VAL A 484 29.84 12.30 3.38
CA VAL A 484 30.79 12.87 2.41
C VAL A 484 31.03 11.80 1.35
N LEU A 485 30.77 12.13 0.08
CA LEU A 485 30.79 11.20 -1.06
C LEU A 485 32.09 11.23 -1.83
#